data_AF-A0A0F9ABF7-F1
#
_entry.id   AF-A0A0F9ABF7-F1
#
_cell.length_a   1.000
_cell.length_b   1.000
_cell.length_c   1.000
_cell.angle_alpha   90.00
_cell.angle_beta   90.00
_cell.angle_gamma   90.00
#
_symmetry.space_group_name_H-M   'P 1'
#
loop_
_entity.id
_entity.type
_entity.pdbx_description
1 polymer ?
#
loop_
_entity_poly.entity_id
_entity_poly.type
_entity_poly.pdbx_seq_one_letter_code
_entity_poly.pdbx_strand_id
1 'polypeptide(L)'
;MVCAEFTGIGSVADLLVWPTVCNYWFYLIVFATIFITLSLILYNKQKDDEVKGDLISSMGVSAIAILFLSLIGTLIKNSEGIPMVQQDVFIYIFAMSIIFILLWFFKK
;
A
#
# COMPACT_ATOMS: atom_id res chain seq x y z
N MET A 1 2.59 -16.70 16.04
CA MET A 1 2.75 -15.74 17.15
C MET A 1 1.38 -15.48 17.72
N VAL A 2 1.21 -15.61 19.03
CA VAL A 2 -0.07 -15.33 19.70
C VAL A 2 -0.22 -13.80 19.68
N CYS A 3 -1.27 -13.27 19.04
CA CYS A 3 -1.59 -11.85 19.12
C CYS A 3 -1.70 -11.48 20.60
N ALA A 4 -0.94 -10.48 21.05
CA ALA A 4 -1.12 -9.96 22.41
C ALA A 4 -2.59 -9.58 22.61
N GLU A 5 -3.20 -10.08 23.68
CA GLU A 5 -4.55 -9.65 24.06
C GLU A 5 -4.52 -8.16 24.34
N PHE A 6 -5.42 -7.44 23.68
CA PHE A 6 -5.51 -5.99 23.69
C PHE A 6 -5.86 -5.51 25.12
N THR A 7 -4.88 -5.17 25.94
CA THR A 7 -5.12 -4.46 27.21
C THR A 7 -5.29 -2.97 26.92
N GLY A 8 -6.38 -2.61 26.20
CA GLY A 8 -6.84 -1.24 25.98
C GLY A 8 -6.40 -0.60 24.65
N ILE A 9 -7.37 -0.27 23.79
CA ILE A 9 -7.17 0.65 22.67
C ILE A 9 -7.15 2.06 23.26
N GLY A 10 -5.95 2.65 23.41
CA GLY A 10 -5.78 4.02 23.89
C GLY A 10 -6.02 5.07 22.81
N SER A 11 -5.85 4.71 21.53
CA SER A 11 -5.95 5.61 20.39
C SER A 11 -6.33 4.90 19.09
N VAL A 12 -6.80 5.67 18.10
CA VAL A 12 -7.04 5.17 16.73
C VAL A 12 -5.75 4.62 16.11
N ALA A 13 -4.59 5.18 16.46
CA ALA A 13 -3.31 4.70 15.98
C ALA A 13 -3.00 3.28 16.50
N ASP A 14 -3.34 2.96 17.76
CA ASP A 14 -3.15 1.61 18.30
C ASP A 14 -4.02 0.59 17.53
N LEU A 15 -5.25 0.97 17.16
CA LEU A 15 -6.12 0.12 16.34
C LEU A 15 -5.55 -0.10 14.92
N LEU A 16 -4.98 0.95 14.32
CA LEU A 16 -4.37 0.88 12.99
C LEU A 16 -3.03 0.12 12.97
N VAL A 17 -2.31 0.04 14.09
CA VAL A 17 -1.03 -0.69 14.13
C VAL A 17 -1.22 -2.15 14.52
N TRP A 18 -2.31 -2.49 15.21
CA TRP A 18 -2.57 -3.84 15.71
C TRP A 18 -2.41 -4.98 14.68
N PRO A 19 -2.91 -4.85 13.43
CA PRO A 19 -2.72 -5.90 12.44
C PRO A 19 -1.25 -6.19 12.14
N THR A 20 -0.37 -5.18 12.23
CA THR A 20 1.09 -5.31 12.04
C THR A 20 1.74 -6.11 13.14
N VAL A 21 1.27 -5.92 14.39
CA VAL A 21 1.77 -6.66 15.56
C VAL A 21 1.38 -8.14 15.47
N CYS A 22 0.17 -8.42 14.97
CA CYS A 22 -0.32 -9.78 14.76
C CYS A 22 0.32 -10.47 13.54
N ASN A 23 0.49 -9.72 12.45
CA ASN A 23 1.09 -10.20 11.21
C ASN A 23 1.91 -9.09 10.57
N TYR A 24 3.23 -9.27 10.64
CA TYR A 24 4.24 -8.41 10.04
C TYR A 24 3.94 -7.97 8.60
N TRP A 25 3.38 -8.88 7.79
CA TRP A 25 3.14 -8.69 6.37
C TRP A 25 1.73 -8.19 6.05
N PHE A 26 0.89 -7.92 7.06
CA PHE A 26 -0.51 -7.56 6.86
C PHE A 26 -0.68 -6.39 5.89
N TYR A 27 0.01 -5.27 6.15
CA TYR A 27 -0.12 -4.08 5.31
C TYR A 27 0.51 -4.23 3.92
N LEU A 28 1.51 -5.10 3.76
CA LEU A 28 2.02 -5.45 2.43
C LEU A 28 0.90 -6.08 1.59
N ILE A 29 0.16 -7.04 2.16
CA ILE A 29 -0.94 -7.74 1.48
C ILE A 29 -2.09 -6.77 1.19
N VAL A 30 -2.45 -5.92 2.16
CA VAL A 30 -3.49 -4.89 1.97
C VAL A 30 -3.13 -3.94 0.84
N PHE A 31 -1.91 -3.40 0.83
CA PHE A 31 -1.48 -2.49 -0.23
C PHE A 31 -1.34 -3.17 -1.60
N ALA A 32 -0.89 -4.42 -1.65
CA ALA A 32 -0.89 -5.20 -2.90
C ALA A 32 -2.32 -5.39 -3.44
N THR A 33 -3.30 -5.63 -2.56
CA THR A 33 -4.71 -5.76 -2.94
C THR A 33 -5.27 -4.44 -3.46
N ILE A 34 -4.98 -3.32 -2.78
CA ILE A 34 -5.37 -1.98 -3.21
C ILE A 34 -4.72 -1.64 -4.56
N PHE A 35 -3.45 -1.98 -4.74
CA PHE A 35 -2.71 -1.77 -5.99
C PHE A 35 -3.42 -2.42 -7.18
N ILE A 36 -3.73 -3.72 -7.06
CA ILE A 36 -4.41 -4.50 -8.12
C ILE A 36 -5.79 -3.91 -8.37
N THR A 37 -6.54 -3.62 -7.31
CA THR A 37 -7.91 -3.09 -7.40
C THR A 37 -7.93 -1.73 -8.10
N LEU A 38 -7.07 -0.79 -7.69
CA LEU A 38 -6.95 0.52 -8.33
C LEU A 38 -6.51 0.40 -9.78
N SER A 39 -5.53 -0.46 -10.07
CA SER A 39 -5.03 -0.67 -11.43
C SER A 39 -6.14 -1.18 -12.36
N LEU A 40 -6.96 -2.13 -11.88
CA LEU A 40 -8.08 -2.67 -12.66
C LEU A 40 -9.22 -1.65 -12.81
N ILE A 41 -9.55 -0.90 -11.76
CA ILE A 41 -10.59 0.14 -11.83
C ILE A 41 -10.20 1.22 -12.83
N LEU A 42 -8.96 1.73 -12.75
CA LEU A 42 -8.46 2.75 -13.67
C LEU A 42 -8.39 2.21 -15.10
N TYR A 43 -7.94 0.97 -15.28
CA TYR A 43 -7.87 0.33 -16.60
C TYR A 43 -9.25 0.18 -17.24
N ASN A 44 -10.22 -0.34 -16.49
CA ASN A 44 -11.59 -0.52 -17.00
C ASN A 44 -12.24 0.82 -17.31
N LYS A 45 -12.07 1.83 -16.42
CA LYS A 45 -12.56 3.18 -16.68
C LYS A 45 -11.96 3.77 -17.95
N GLN A 46 -10.64 3.64 -18.14
CA GLN A 46 -10.00 4.12 -19.35
C GLN A 46 -10.45 3.36 -20.60
N LYS A 47 -10.75 2.06 -20.49
CA LYS A 47 -11.30 1.27 -21.61
C LYS A 47 -12.74 1.67 -21.96
N ASP A 48 -13.49 2.18 -21.01
CA ASP A 48 -14.85 2.69 -21.26
C ASP A 48 -14.79 4.08 -21.93
N ASP A 49 -13.82 4.92 -21.53
CA ASP A 49 -13.62 6.27 -22.08
C ASP A 49 -12.85 6.29 -23.41
N GLU A 50 -11.90 5.38 -23.61
CA GLU A 50 -11.03 5.24 -24.77
C GLU A 50 -11.15 3.83 -25.36
N VAL A 51 -11.14 3.69 -26.69
CA VAL A 51 -11.28 2.38 -27.39
C VAL A 51 -10.19 1.35 -27.00
N LYS A 52 -9.10 1.80 -26.34
CA LYS A 52 -8.02 0.94 -25.82
C LYS A 52 -7.58 1.39 -24.43
N GLY A 53 -7.87 0.59 -23.41
CA GLY A 53 -7.34 0.82 -22.06
C GLY A 53 -5.83 0.62 -21.98
N ASP A 54 -5.15 1.42 -21.16
CA ASP A 54 -3.71 1.34 -20.92
C ASP A 54 -3.42 0.78 -19.52
N LEU A 55 -3.14 -0.52 -19.47
CA LEU A 55 -2.86 -1.20 -18.20
C LEU A 55 -1.57 -0.68 -17.55
N ILE A 56 -0.54 -0.37 -18.34
CA ILE A 56 0.76 0.09 -17.81
C ILE A 56 0.60 1.48 -17.17
N SER A 57 -0.14 2.40 -17.81
CA SER A 57 -0.44 3.70 -17.21
C SER A 57 -1.27 3.58 -15.94
N SER A 58 -2.27 2.70 -15.95
CA SER A 58 -3.12 2.43 -14.77
C SER A 58 -2.31 1.87 -13.60
N MET A 59 -1.38 0.95 -13.88
CA MET A 59 -0.45 0.42 -12.88
C MET A 59 0.55 1.46 -12.38
N GLY A 60 1.07 2.32 -13.26
CA GLY A 60 1.99 3.39 -12.89
C GLY A 60 1.36 4.41 -11.93
N VAL A 61 0.14 4.87 -12.23
CA VAL A 61 -0.60 5.78 -11.35
C VAL A 61 -0.95 5.11 -10.01
N SER A 62 -1.36 3.84 -10.04
CA SER A 62 -1.66 3.07 -8.82
C SER A 62 -0.43 2.87 -7.94
N ALA A 63 0.75 2.63 -8.53
CA ALA A 63 2.01 2.49 -7.81
C ALA A 63 2.39 3.76 -7.02
N ILE A 64 2.11 4.94 -7.60
CA ILE A 64 2.31 6.23 -6.91
C ILE A 64 1.39 6.34 -5.69
N ALA A 65 0.10 6.04 -5.87
CA ALA A 65 -0.87 6.08 -4.76
C ALA A 65 -0.46 5.17 -3.60
N ILE A 66 -0.03 3.94 -3.91
CA ILE A 66 0.45 2.98 -2.91
C ILE A 66 1.73 3.45 -2.21
N LEU A 67 2.66 4.06 -2.95
CA LEU A 67 3.88 4.61 -2.37
C LEU A 67 3.54 5.69 -1.33
N PHE A 68 2.64 6.62 -1.64
CA PHE A 68 2.18 7.63 -0.68
C PHE A 68 1.44 7.03 0.52
N LEU A 69 0.53 6.08 0.30
CA LEU A 69 -0.17 5.40 1.40
C LEU A 69 0.80 4.66 2.32
N SER A 70 1.78 3.97 1.75
CA SER A 70 2.80 3.26 2.51
C SER A 70 3.69 4.22 3.31
N LEU A 71 4.08 5.36 2.73
CA LEU A 71 4.83 6.41 3.43
C LEU A 71 4.03 6.95 4.61
N ILE A 72 2.75 7.29 4.43
CA ILE A 72 1.88 7.75 5.52
C ILE A 72 1.80 6.67 6.61
N GLY A 73 1.69 5.40 6.23
CA GLY A 73 1.68 4.28 7.18
C GLY A 73 2.97 4.15 8.00
N THR A 74 4.12 4.58 7.51
CA THR A 74 5.36 4.61 8.32
C THR A 74 5.36 5.71 9.38
N LEU A 75 4.56 6.76 9.18
CA LEU A 75 4.45 7.90 10.09
C LEU A 75 3.44 7.65 11.21
N ILE A 76 2.42 6.82 10.96
CA ILE A 76 1.42 6.43 11.97
C ILE A 76 2.07 5.41 12.91
N LYS A 77 2.25 5.79 14.17
CA LYS A 77 2.83 4.95 15.22
C LYS A 77 1.86 4.76 16.38
N ASN A 78 1.89 3.59 17.00
CA ASN A 78 1.15 3.32 18.22
C ASN A 78 1.79 4.01 19.42
N SER A 79 1.16 3.89 20.58
CA SER A 79 1.67 4.40 21.86
C SER A 79 3.05 3.86 22.26
N GLU A 80 3.44 2.69 21.75
CA GLU A 80 4.76 2.07 21.96
C GLU A 80 5.81 2.48 20.92
N GLY A 81 5.44 3.34 19.95
CA GLY A 81 6.32 3.80 18.88
C GLY A 81 6.48 2.84 17.69
N ILE A 82 5.72 1.74 17.66
CA ILE A 82 5.66 0.78 16.55
C ILE A 82 4.88 1.41 15.39
N PRO A 83 5.46 1.49 14.18
CA PRO A 83 4.77 2.04 13.02
C PRO A 83 3.76 1.05 12.44
N MET A 84 2.69 1.57 11.83
CA MET A 84 1.69 0.79 11.10
C MET A 84 2.34 0.05 9.94
N VAL A 85 3.22 0.71 9.20
CA VAL A 85 4.04 0.08 8.15
C VAL A 85 5.49 0.08 8.61
N GLN A 86 6.06 -1.10 8.73
CA GLN A 86 7.46 -1.23 9.12
C GLN A 86 8.39 -0.73 8.01
N GLN A 87 9.55 -0.21 8.39
CA GLN A 87 10.44 0.49 7.47
C GLN A 87 10.99 -0.43 6.36
N ASP A 88 11.27 -1.69 6.68
CA ASP A 88 11.69 -2.69 5.72
C ASP A 88 10.55 -3.10 4.77
N VAL A 89 9.32 -3.26 5.27
CA VAL A 89 8.11 -3.47 4.45
C VAL A 89 7.91 -2.30 3.48
N PHE A 90 8.09 -1.07 3.97
CA PHE A 90 8.07 0.12 3.12
C PHE A 90 9.14 0.07 2.03
N ILE A 91 10.37 -0.37 2.33
CA ILE A 91 11.43 -0.52 1.32
C ILE A 91 11.02 -1.51 0.22
N TYR A 92 10.38 -2.63 0.56
CA TYR A 92 9.87 -3.57 -0.44
C TYR A 92 8.78 -2.94 -1.33
N ILE A 93 7.84 -2.21 -0.73
CA ILE A 93 6.79 -1.51 -1.47
C ILE A 93 7.40 -0.44 -2.38
N PHE A 94 8.33 0.36 -1.85
CA PHE A 94 9.04 1.40 -2.58
C PHE A 94 9.78 0.84 -3.79
N ALA A 95 10.54 -0.24 -3.62
CA ALA A 95 11.27 -0.89 -4.71
C ALA A 95 10.32 -1.39 -5.81
N MET A 96 9.22 -2.06 -5.44
CA MET A 96 8.23 -2.56 -6.40
C MET A 96 7.50 -1.42 -7.11
N SER A 97 7.07 -0.39 -6.39
CA SER A 97 6.39 0.77 -6.95
C SER A 97 7.27 1.52 -7.94
N ILE A 98 8.56 1.70 -7.65
CA ILE A 98 9.50 2.34 -8.58
C ILE A 98 9.60 1.58 -9.90
N ILE A 99 9.62 0.25 -9.88
CA ILE A 99 9.68 -0.55 -11.12
C ILE A 99 8.47 -0.23 -12.01
N PHE A 100 7.26 -0.23 -11.47
CA PHE A 100 6.06 0.10 -12.24
C PHE A 100 6.03 1.56 -12.71
N ILE A 101 6.51 2.50 -11.89
CA ILE A 101 6.62 3.91 -12.26
C ILE A 101 7.62 4.09 -13.41
N LEU A 102 8.79 3.44 -13.35
CA LEU A 102 9.79 3.49 -14.41
C LEU A 102 9.26 2.88 -15.71
N LEU A 103 8.61 1.71 -15.64
CA LEU A 103 7.97 1.09 -16.80
C LEU A 103 6.94 2.01 -17.45
N TRP A 104 6.18 2.76 -16.64
CA TRP A 104 5.25 3.76 -17.13
C TRP A 104 5.96 4.94 -17.82
N PHE A 105 7.04 5.48 -17.24
CA PHE A 105 7.81 6.55 -17.87
C PHE A 105 8.52 6.11 -19.17
N PHE A 106 8.99 4.87 -19.25
CA PHE A 106 9.65 4.32 -20.44
C PHE A 106 8.70 3.85 -21.52
N LYS A 107 7.40 3.74 -21.23
CA LYS A 107 6.38 3.36 -22.21
C LYS A 107 6.23 4.37 -23.36
N LYS A 108 6.81 5.57 -23.25
CA LYS A 108 6.79 6.63 -24.27
C LYS A 108 6.85 6.12 -25.71
#